data_AF-A0A2V8YLL9-F1
#
_entry.id   AF-A0A2V8YLL9-F1
#
_cell.length_a   1.000
_cell.length_b   1.000
_cell.length_c   1.000
_cell.angle_alpha   90.00
_cell.angle_beta   90.00
_cell.angle_gamma   90.00
#
_symmetry.space_group_name_H-M   'P 1'
#
loop_
_entity.id
_entity.type
_entity.pdbx_description
1 polymer ?
#
loop_
_entity_poly.entity_id
_entity_poly.type
_entity_poly.pdbx_seq_one_letter_code
_entity_poly.pdbx_strand_id
1 'polypeptide(L)' 'LTRPARETVFHNGVLVQDNVELTGPTAHHARPPYKPTPEKLPLALQDHGHPVRYRNIWLRELKSAE' A
#
# COMPACT_ATOMS: atom_id res chain seq x y z
N LEU A 1 17.55 -0.80 5.81
CA LEU A 1 16.40 -1.66 5.42
C LEU A 1 16.57 -2.98 6.13
N THR A 2 15.70 -3.34 7.08
CA THR A 2 15.77 -4.66 7.75
C THR A 2 15.04 -5.74 6.93
N ARG A 3 13.97 -5.36 6.21
CA ARG A 3 13.24 -6.17 5.23
C ARG A 3 12.30 -5.29 4.37
N PRO A 4 11.87 -5.70 3.18
CA PRO A 4 10.86 -4.98 2.40
C PRO A 4 9.49 -4.95 3.11
N ALA A 5 8.67 -3.96 2.74
CA ALA A 5 7.28 -3.88 3.17
C ALA A 5 6.44 -5.01 2.57
N ARG A 6 5.37 -5.39 3.27
CA ARG A 6 4.44 -6.44 2.83
C ARG A 6 2.99 -5.96 2.90
N GLU A 7 2.16 -6.42 1.99
CA GLU A 7 0.74 -6.06 1.93
C GLU A 7 -0.18 -7.27 1.83
N THR A 8 -1.36 -7.15 2.43
CA THR A 8 -2.48 -8.08 2.24
C THR A 8 -3.71 -7.25 1.87
N VAL A 9 -4.40 -7.63 0.79
CA VAL A 9 -5.55 -6.89 0.27
C VAL A 9 -6.76 -7.80 0.15
N PHE A 10 -7.88 -7.33 0.66
CA PHE A 10 -9.19 -7.93 0.47
C PHE A 10 -10.07 -7.00 -0.36
N HIS A 11 -10.67 -7.52 -1.44
CA HIS A 11 -11.66 -6.82 -2.24
C HIS A 11 -13.01 -7.51 -2.09
N ASN A 12 -14.01 -6.81 -1.53
CA ASN A 12 -15.33 -7.38 -1.23
C ASN A 12 -15.27 -8.70 -0.41
N GLY A 13 -14.33 -8.79 0.54
CA GLY A 13 -14.13 -9.98 1.37
C GLY A 13 -13.29 -11.09 0.73
N VAL A 14 -12.90 -10.95 -0.54
CA VAL A 14 -12.05 -11.93 -1.25
C VAL A 14 -10.58 -11.53 -1.14
N LEU A 15 -9.72 -12.46 -0.76
CA LEU A 15 -8.26 -12.28 -0.73
C LEU A 15 -7.72 -12.15 -2.15
N VAL A 16 -7.12 -10.99 -2.47
CA VAL A 16 -6.56 -10.71 -3.82
C VAL A 16 -5.06 -10.46 -3.81
N GLN A 17 -4.47 -10.15 -2.65
CA GLN A 17 -3.02 -10.14 -2.42
C GLN A 17 -2.76 -10.80 -1.07
N ASP A 18 -2.00 -11.90 -1.06
CA ASP A 18 -1.68 -12.67 0.14
C ASP A 18 -0.24 -12.40 0.58
N ASN A 19 -0.09 -11.55 1.60
CA ASN A 19 1.20 -11.22 2.24
C ASN A 19 2.29 -10.92 1.20
N VAL A 20 2.00 -10.10 0.20
CA VAL A 20 2.88 -9.84 -0.95
C VAL A 20 4.03 -8.95 -0.53
N GLU A 21 5.25 -9.31 -0.94
CA GLU A 21 6.43 -8.46 -0.76
C GLU A 21 6.48 -7.36 -1.82
N LEU A 22 6.58 -6.11 -1.37
CA LEU A 22 6.69 -4.97 -2.28
C LEU A 22 8.11 -4.86 -2.83
N THR A 23 8.23 -4.76 -4.15
CA THR A 23 9.55 -4.68 -4.83
C THR A 23 10.08 -3.25 -4.96
N GLY A 24 9.27 -2.25 -4.61
CA GLY A 24 9.59 -0.82 -4.72
C GLY A 24 8.34 0.03 -5.01
N PRO A 25 8.53 1.31 -5.36
CA PRO A 25 7.43 2.19 -5.77
C PRO A 25 6.70 1.68 -7.02
N THR A 26 5.39 1.93 -7.10
CA THR A 26 4.61 1.70 -8.32
C THR A 26 4.88 2.80 -9.36
N ALA A 27 5.11 2.45 -10.62
CA ALA A 27 5.29 3.41 -11.71
C ALA A 27 4.64 2.91 -13.01
N HIS A 28 4.12 3.84 -13.82
CA HIS A 28 3.55 3.51 -15.12
C HIS A 28 4.63 2.94 -16.04
N HIS A 29 4.43 1.69 -16.50
CA HIS A 29 5.35 0.95 -17.39
C HIS A 29 6.77 0.76 -16.84
N ALA A 30 6.97 0.88 -15.53
CA ALA A 30 8.27 0.71 -14.90
C ALA A 30 8.15 -0.01 -13.55
N ARG A 31 9.25 -0.64 -13.13
CA ARG A 31 9.36 -1.25 -11.79
C ARG A 31 10.64 -0.75 -11.11
N PRO A 32 10.61 0.47 -10.53
CA PRO A 32 11.74 1.01 -9.80
C PRO A 32 12.14 0.10 -8.63
N PRO A 33 13.44 0.03 -8.29
CA PRO A 33 13.91 -0.80 -7.18
C PRO A 33 13.46 -0.24 -5.83
N TYR A 34 13.36 -1.12 -4.84
CA TYR A 34 13.06 -0.75 -3.46
C TYR A 34 14.11 0.20 -2.91
N LYS A 35 13.66 1.24 -2.20
CA LYS A 35 14.51 2.18 -1.47
C LYS A 35 13.96 2.37 -0.06
N PRO A 36 14.82 2.58 0.95
CA PRO A 36 14.36 2.97 2.27
C PRO A 36 13.49 4.22 2.21
N THR A 37 12.34 4.18 2.88
CA THR A 37 11.42 5.31 3.06
C THR A 37 11.32 5.62 4.55
N PRO A 38 10.82 6.81 4.93
CA PRO A 38 10.40 7.07 6.31
C PRO A 38 9.43 6.01 6.81
N GLU A 39 9.43 5.79 8.13
CA GLU A 39 8.55 4.82 8.79
C GLU A 39 7.06 5.14 8.58
N LYS A 40 6.71 6.43 8.54
CA LYS A 40 5.35 6.91 8.35
C LYS A 40 5.25 7.91 7.21
N LEU A 41 4.22 7.75 6.40
CA LEU A 41 3.82 8.63 5.30
C LEU A 41 2.28 8.71 5.26
N PRO A 42 1.69 9.74 4.64
CA PRO A 42 0.24 9.83 4.50
C PRO A 42 -0.33 8.76 3.56
N LEU A 43 -1.62 8.42 3.75
CA LEU A 43 -2.40 7.69 2.76
C LEU A 43 -2.90 8.67 1.68
N ALA A 44 -2.70 8.34 0.41
CA ALA A 44 -3.15 9.14 -0.72
C ALA A 44 -4.22 8.40 -1.52
N LEU A 45 -5.26 9.13 -1.94
CA LEU A 45 -6.24 8.67 -2.93
C LEU A 45 -5.85 9.28 -4.28
N GLN A 46 -5.62 8.44 -5.28
CA GLN A 46 -5.20 8.92 -6.60
C GLN A 46 -6.36 9.61 -7.32
N ASP A 47 -6.09 10.80 -7.85
CA ASP A 47 -6.90 11.42 -8.90
C ASP A 47 -6.24 11.16 -10.26
N HIS A 48 -7.02 10.63 -11.20
CA HIS A 48 -6.58 10.36 -12.57
C HIS A 48 -7.53 11.01 -13.59
N GLY A 49 -8.12 12.15 -13.24
CA GLY A 49 -9.00 12.95 -14.12
C GLY A 49 -10.41 12.38 -14.28
N HIS A 50 -10.78 11.39 -13.46
CA HIS A 50 -12.09 10.74 -13.51
C HIS A 50 -12.74 10.81 -12.12
N PRO A 51 -13.97 11.33 -11.99
CA PRO A 51 -14.62 11.47 -10.69
C PRO A 51 -14.91 10.12 -10.04
N VAL A 52 -14.39 9.92 -8.82
CA VAL A 52 -14.68 8.76 -7.97
C VAL A 52 -15.21 9.25 -6.62
N ARG A 53 -16.16 8.52 -6.02
CA ARG A 53 -16.73 8.82 -4.70
C ARG A 53 -16.26 7.80 -3.68
N TYR A 54 -15.83 8.29 -2.52
CA TYR A 54 -15.36 7.47 -1.41
C TYR A 54 -16.28 7.63 -0.18
N ARG A 55 -16.35 6.60 0.66
CA ARG A 55 -16.99 6.64 1.97
C ARG A 55 -16.31 5.61 2.89
N ASN A 56 -16.49 5.75 4.19
CA ASN A 56 -16.04 4.78 5.20
C ASN A 56 -14.53 4.49 5.17
N ILE A 57 -13.70 5.53 5.04
CA ILE A 57 -12.24 5.41 5.15
C ILE A 57 -11.85 5.57 6.61
N TRP A 58 -11.22 4.55 7.18
CA TRP A 58 -10.69 4.55 8.53
C TRP A 58 -9.30 3.92 8.53
N LEU A 59 -8.51 4.25 9.54
CA LEU A 59 -7.18 3.71 9.73
C LEU A 59 -7.04 3.20 11.17
N ARG A 60 -6.42 2.04 11.33
CA ARG A 60 -6.06 1.46 12.62
C ARG A 60 -4.59 1.08 12.58
N GLU A 61 -3.79 1.68 13.46
CA GLU A 61 -2.39 1.29 13.61
C GLU A 61 -2.29 -0.17 14.08
N LEU A 62 -1.40 -0.94 13.46
CA LEU A 62 -1.05 -2.27 13.95
C LEU A 62 0.11 -2.11 14.92
N LYS A 63 0.08 -2.87 16.03
CA LYS A 63 1.22 -2.93 16.94
C LYS A 63 2.41 -3.48 16.17
N SER A 64 3.60 -2.96 16.45
CA SER A 64 4.85 -3.63 16.06
C SER A 64 4.80 -5.07 16.57
N ALA A 65 5.20 -6.02 15.74
CA ALA A 65 5.54 -7.34 16.25
C ALA A 65 6.68 -7.15 17.27
N GLU A 66 6.51 -7.67 18.48
CA GLU A 66 7.63 -7.83 19.43
C GLU A 66 8.77 -8.62 18.81
#